data_AF-A0A6G9Z6H0-F1
#
_entry.id   AF-A0A6G9Z6H0-F1
#
_cell.length_a   1.000
_cell.length_b   1.000
_cell.length_c   1.000
_cell.angle_alpha   90.00
_cell.angle_beta   90.00
_cell.angle_gamma   90.00
#
_symmetry.space_group_name_H-M   'P 1'
#
loop_
_entity.id
_entity.type
_entity.pdbx_description
1 polymer ?
#
loop_
_entity_poly.entity_id
_entity_poly.type
_entity_poly.pdbx_seq_one_letter_code
_entity_poly.pdbx_strand_id
1 'polypeptide(L)'
;METVEWRVEFDAEVTFSNGGSLRVEGFRLDIPGEDIPDAALGELFVRHLGLLMVGSVAIGGKRLIRESHKGSRGVDAIGPVSRKVVELGHVIGDGMITYPESQISDHLSRITLEADTGVGIDAVADLEGIVVRLTGADDPAIDRAALAAHEVTGRAVLIHTGWDRHRGSEDYLHGHPYLTADAADWLVGQRPALVGIDSLNIDGTADGPAHTALLAAGIPIVEHLCGLNRLPPSGFRFHAAPPAVAGMGTFPVRAYAVIGG
;
A
#
# COMPACT_ATOMS: atom_id res chain seq x y z
N MET A 1 5.38 33.19 3.98
CA MET A 1 5.53 33.52 2.55
C MET A 1 4.68 32.52 1.81
N GLU A 2 3.78 32.95 0.91
CA GLU A 2 2.96 32.03 0.11
C GLU A 2 3.87 30.97 -0.50
N THR A 3 3.62 29.70 -0.21
CA THR A 3 4.38 28.60 -0.82
C THR A 3 4.01 28.58 -2.27
N VAL A 4 4.97 29.00 -3.09
CA VAL A 4 4.88 28.93 -4.53
C VAL A 4 5.11 27.48 -4.89
N GLU A 5 4.06 26.79 -5.31
CA GLU A 5 4.20 25.49 -5.95
C GLU A 5 4.50 25.75 -7.42
N TRP A 6 5.61 25.19 -7.90
CA TRP A 6 6.05 25.36 -9.28
C TRP A 6 5.54 24.17 -10.09
N ARG A 7 4.73 24.46 -11.10
CA ARG A 7 4.38 23.50 -12.14
C ARG A 7 5.16 23.79 -13.39
N VAL A 8 5.52 22.74 -14.11
CA VAL A 8 6.01 22.87 -15.48
C VAL A 8 4.96 22.35 -16.45
N GLU A 9 4.64 23.17 -17.44
CA GLU A 9 3.88 22.77 -18.61
C GLU A 9 4.87 22.50 -19.75
N PHE A 10 4.76 21.37 -20.42
CA PHE A 10 5.70 20.98 -21.47
C PHE A 10 5.06 20.00 -22.45
N ASP A 11 5.67 19.92 -23.63
CA ASP A 11 5.39 18.89 -24.62
C ASP A 11 6.44 17.80 -24.49
N ALA A 12 6.10 16.56 -24.78
CA ALA A 12 7.08 15.47 -24.79
C ALA A 12 6.81 14.45 -25.88
N GLU A 13 7.89 13.94 -26.46
CA GLU A 13 7.88 12.78 -27.34
C GLU A 13 8.71 11.67 -26.72
N VAL A 14 8.08 10.53 -26.46
CA VAL A 14 8.71 9.31 -25.95
C VAL A 14 8.81 8.31 -27.09
N THR A 15 10.01 7.83 -27.36
CA THR A 15 10.24 6.71 -28.29
C THR A 15 10.46 5.44 -27.49
N PHE A 16 9.77 4.36 -27.85
CA PHE A 16 9.90 3.07 -27.16
C PHE A 16 10.92 2.17 -27.87
N SER A 17 11.70 1.41 -27.10
CA SER A 17 12.72 0.49 -27.61
C SER A 17 12.14 -0.70 -28.36
N ASN A 18 10.86 -1.01 -28.15
CA ASN A 18 10.11 -2.05 -28.88
C ASN A 18 9.34 -1.49 -30.10
N GLY A 19 9.56 -0.22 -30.44
CA GLY A 19 8.88 0.47 -31.55
C GLY A 19 7.63 1.24 -31.11
N GLY A 20 7.31 2.29 -31.87
CA GLY A 20 6.22 3.22 -31.55
C GLY A 20 6.70 4.47 -30.80
N SER A 21 5.80 5.44 -30.67
CA SER A 21 6.05 6.69 -29.94
C SER A 21 4.79 7.19 -29.23
N LEU A 22 4.98 7.95 -28.16
CA LEU A 22 3.93 8.68 -27.45
C LEU A 22 4.25 10.18 -27.52
N ARG A 23 3.29 10.99 -27.97
CA ARG A 23 3.40 12.45 -27.93
C ARG A 23 2.36 13.03 -26.97
N VAL A 24 2.78 14.00 -26.17
CA VAL A 24 1.91 14.80 -25.30
C VAL A 24 2.17 16.28 -25.55
N GLU A 25 1.11 17.08 -25.45
CA GLU A 25 1.15 18.53 -25.62
C GLU A 25 0.57 19.21 -24.37
N GLY A 26 1.24 20.25 -23.87
CA GLY A 26 0.78 21.02 -22.71
C GLY A 26 0.63 20.21 -21.43
N PHE A 27 1.41 19.15 -21.25
CA PHE A 27 1.36 18.28 -20.08
C PHE A 27 1.89 19.02 -18.85
N ARG A 28 1.19 18.91 -17.72
CA ARG A 28 1.53 19.63 -16.49
C ARG A 28 2.01 18.70 -15.40
N LEU A 29 3.08 19.09 -14.74
CA LEU A 29 3.71 18.29 -13.71
C LEU A 29 4.28 19.18 -12.61
N ASP A 30 4.06 18.79 -11.35
CA ASP A 30 4.62 19.49 -10.19
C ASP A 30 6.13 19.22 -10.10
N ILE A 31 6.93 20.25 -9.85
CA ILE A 31 8.39 20.14 -9.76
C ILE A 31 8.92 20.76 -8.45
N PRO A 32 9.99 20.18 -7.86
CA PRO A 32 10.46 20.57 -6.53
C PRO A 32 11.26 21.89 -6.48
N GLY A 33 11.10 22.79 -7.45
CA GLY A 33 11.87 24.04 -7.51
C GLY A 33 11.51 24.92 -8.71
N GLU A 34 12.20 26.04 -8.84
CA GLU A 34 11.98 27.01 -9.93
C GLU A 34 12.63 26.63 -11.26
N ASP A 35 13.32 25.49 -11.32
CA ASP A 35 13.86 24.90 -12.54
C ASP A 35 13.99 23.36 -12.41
N ILE A 36 13.99 22.69 -13.55
CA ILE A 36 14.21 21.25 -13.69
C ILE A 36 14.90 20.96 -15.02
N PRO A 37 16.07 20.32 -15.08
CA PRO A 37 16.69 19.94 -16.35
C PRO A 37 15.78 19.02 -17.17
N ASP A 38 15.79 19.12 -18.50
CA ASP A 38 14.90 18.35 -19.39
C ASP A 38 15.06 16.83 -19.21
N ALA A 39 16.27 16.34 -18.92
CA ALA A 39 16.51 14.94 -18.61
C ALA A 39 15.77 14.49 -17.33
N ALA A 40 15.87 15.29 -16.27
CA ALA A 40 15.17 15.02 -15.01
C ALA A 40 13.65 15.15 -15.15
N LEU A 41 13.17 16.09 -15.97
CA LEU A 41 11.76 16.22 -16.31
C LEU A 41 11.25 15.02 -17.11
N GLY A 42 12.03 14.52 -18.07
CA GLY A 42 11.73 13.31 -18.82
C GLY A 42 11.63 12.07 -17.94
N GLU A 43 12.56 11.90 -16.99
CA GLU A 43 12.50 10.82 -16.01
C GLU A 43 11.27 10.91 -15.10
N LEU A 44 10.95 12.11 -14.63
CA LEU A 44 9.79 12.36 -13.78
C LEU A 44 8.48 12.08 -14.55
N PHE A 45 8.42 12.47 -15.83
CA PHE A 45 7.31 12.20 -16.73
C PHE A 45 7.10 10.71 -17.00
N VAL A 46 8.17 9.97 -17.33
CA VAL A 46 8.13 8.51 -17.55
C VAL A 46 7.68 7.77 -16.30
N ARG A 47 8.22 8.16 -15.14
CA ARG A 47 7.82 7.60 -13.84
C ARG A 47 6.36 7.90 -13.51
N HIS A 48 5.90 9.12 -13.75
CA HIS A 48 4.54 9.55 -13.47
C HIS A 48 3.50 8.78 -14.29
N LEU A 49 3.79 8.49 -15.56
CA LEU A 49 2.91 7.73 -16.45
C LEU A 49 3.12 6.20 -16.39
N GLY A 50 4.10 5.72 -15.63
CA GLY A 50 4.41 4.30 -15.51
C GLY A 50 4.83 3.66 -16.84
N LEU A 51 5.51 4.41 -17.72
CA LEU A 51 5.89 3.93 -19.04
C LEU A 51 7.06 2.94 -18.94
N LEU A 52 6.97 1.82 -19.65
CA LEU A 52 8.00 0.80 -19.74
C LEU A 52 8.66 0.81 -21.13
N MET A 53 9.87 0.24 -21.23
CA MET A 53 10.62 0.12 -22.49
C MET A 53 10.88 1.46 -23.20
N VAL A 54 11.09 2.53 -22.43
CA VAL A 54 11.43 3.85 -22.97
C VAL A 54 12.86 3.84 -23.50
N GLY A 55 13.02 4.19 -24.78
CA GLY A 55 14.33 4.36 -25.41
C GLY A 55 14.86 5.79 -25.26
N SER A 56 14.03 6.79 -25.60
CA SER A 56 14.39 8.21 -25.44
C SER A 56 13.16 9.06 -25.12
N VAL A 57 13.41 10.19 -24.45
CA VAL A 57 12.42 11.23 -24.17
C VAL A 57 12.98 12.56 -24.67
N ALA A 58 12.23 13.22 -25.54
CA ALA A 58 12.51 14.59 -25.96
C ALA A 58 11.48 15.53 -25.33
N ILE A 59 11.94 16.53 -24.58
CA ILE A 59 11.11 17.57 -23.99
C ILE A 59 11.09 18.79 -24.92
N GLY A 60 9.91 19.38 -25.12
CA GLY A 60 9.69 20.60 -25.87
C GLY A 60 8.73 21.53 -25.12
N GLY A 61 8.60 22.78 -25.57
CA GLY A 61 7.55 23.69 -25.07
C GLY A 61 7.59 24.00 -23.56
N LYS A 62 8.70 23.73 -22.86
CA LYS A 62 8.81 23.81 -21.41
C LYS A 62 8.57 25.23 -20.88
N ARG A 63 7.57 25.39 -20.01
CA ARG A 63 7.17 26.65 -19.38
C ARG A 63 6.84 26.47 -17.90
N LEU A 64 7.48 27.25 -17.05
CA LEU A 64 7.23 27.28 -15.61
C LEU A 64 5.99 28.13 -15.28
N ILE A 65 5.16 27.61 -14.38
CA ILE A 65 3.92 28.23 -13.90
C ILE A 65 4.02 28.34 -12.37
N ARG A 66 3.71 29.53 -11.84
CA ARG A 66 3.75 29.87 -10.41
C ARG A 66 2.34 30.24 -9.93
N GLU A 67 1.81 29.51 -8.96
CA GLU A 67 0.51 29.79 -8.32
C GLU A 67 0.69 29.94 -6.78
N SER A 68 -0.06 30.87 -6.16
CA SER A 68 0.07 31.26 -4.74
C SER A 68 -1.16 30.88 -3.90
N HIS A 69 -0.98 30.29 -2.71
CA HIS A 69 -2.03 30.16 -1.67
C HIS A 69 -1.60 30.70 -0.28
N LYS A 70 -2.56 31.34 0.43
CA LYS A 70 -2.40 32.05 1.73
C LYS A 70 -2.63 31.14 2.96
N GLY A 71 -1.77 31.27 3.98
CA GLY A 71 -2.06 30.91 5.38
C GLY A 71 -0.79 30.72 6.23
N SER A 72 -0.73 31.30 7.44
CA SER A 72 0.52 31.72 8.10
C SER A 72 0.74 31.20 9.54
N ARG A 73 2.01 30.96 9.89
CA ARG A 73 2.76 31.20 11.17
C ARG A 73 3.33 29.95 11.89
N GLY A 74 4.67 29.89 11.99
CA GLY A 74 5.37 29.52 13.23
C GLY A 74 6.47 28.43 13.18
N VAL A 75 7.73 28.89 13.08
CA VAL A 75 9.01 28.28 13.52
C VAL A 75 9.66 27.23 12.60
N ASP A 76 10.95 27.46 12.32
CA ASP A 76 11.83 26.73 11.41
C ASP A 76 11.92 25.22 11.70
N ALA A 77 11.54 24.43 10.71
CA ALA A 77 12.07 23.09 10.48
C ALA A 77 12.22 22.93 8.97
N ILE A 78 13.31 22.30 8.54
CA ILE A 78 13.55 21.79 7.18
C ILE A 78 12.20 21.34 6.61
N GLY A 79 11.71 22.03 5.58
CA GLY A 79 10.32 21.88 5.12
C GLY A 79 10.02 20.40 4.83
N PRO A 80 8.92 19.85 5.36
CA PRO A 80 8.67 18.43 5.23
C PRO A 80 8.52 18.10 3.75
N VAL A 81 9.27 17.10 3.25
CA VAL A 81 8.79 16.28 2.14
C VAL A 81 7.34 16.00 2.46
N SER A 82 6.38 16.31 1.58
CA SER A 82 4.94 16.22 1.89
C SER A 82 4.56 14.76 2.10
N ARG A 83 4.88 14.26 3.28
CA ARG A 83 4.72 12.88 3.69
C ARG A 83 3.25 12.67 3.92
N LYS A 84 2.56 12.07 2.94
CA LYS A 84 1.16 11.70 3.11
C LYS A 84 1.09 10.43 3.94
N VAL A 85 0.54 10.54 5.13
CA VAL A 85 0.22 9.39 5.98
C VAL A 85 -1.21 8.94 5.65
N VAL A 86 -1.36 7.67 5.33
CA VAL A 86 -2.65 7.02 5.10
C VAL A 86 -2.89 6.06 6.25
N GLU A 87 -3.85 6.38 7.11
CA GLU A 87 -4.35 5.45 8.11
C GLU A 87 -5.06 4.29 7.39
N LEU A 88 -4.66 3.07 7.74
CA LEU A 88 -5.18 1.81 7.20
C LEU A 88 -5.86 0.95 8.27
N GLY A 89 -5.80 1.42 9.52
CA GLY A 89 -6.51 0.83 10.65
C GLY A 89 -7.91 1.42 10.83
N HIS A 90 -8.80 0.61 11.40
CA HIS A 90 -10.10 1.10 11.86
C HIS A 90 -9.99 1.87 13.17
N VAL A 91 -10.82 2.90 13.35
CA VAL A 91 -10.95 3.60 14.64
C VAL A 91 -11.59 2.66 15.66
N ILE A 92 -10.92 2.46 16.78
CA ILE A 92 -11.40 1.65 17.90
C ILE A 92 -12.25 2.53 18.80
N GLY A 93 -13.53 2.19 18.97
CA GLY A 93 -14.45 2.86 19.88
C GLY A 93 -14.65 2.10 21.19
N ASP A 94 -15.07 2.82 22.23
CA ASP A 94 -15.51 2.22 23.50
C ASP A 94 -16.66 1.23 23.25
N GLY A 95 -16.54 0.02 23.78
CA GLY A 95 -17.51 -1.07 23.56
C GLY A 95 -17.29 -1.93 22.30
N MET A 96 -16.27 -1.69 21.47
CA MET A 96 -15.94 -2.58 20.33
C MET A 96 -15.12 -3.80 20.78
N ILE A 97 -15.32 -4.95 20.12
CA ILE A 97 -14.49 -6.13 20.38
C ILE A 97 -14.08 -6.88 19.12
N THR A 98 -12.96 -7.56 19.31
CA THR A 98 -12.12 -8.18 18.32
C THR A 98 -12.36 -9.70 18.25
N TYR A 99 -12.32 -10.25 17.03
CA TYR A 99 -12.64 -11.66 16.73
C TYR A 99 -11.37 -12.45 16.38
N PRO A 100 -11.09 -13.68 16.91
CA PRO A 100 -11.94 -14.52 17.74
C PRO A 100 -11.55 -14.49 19.23
N GLU A 101 -12.58 -14.61 20.07
CA GLU A 101 -12.57 -14.81 21.53
C GLU A 101 -12.00 -13.72 22.45
N SER A 102 -12.83 -12.69 22.68
CA SER A 102 -13.21 -12.22 24.03
C SER A 102 -14.47 -11.34 23.91
N GLN A 103 -15.67 -11.90 23.74
CA GLN A 103 -17.02 -11.27 23.51
C GLN A 103 -17.23 -9.74 23.67
N ILE A 104 -17.54 -9.07 22.52
CA ILE A 104 -18.48 -8.00 21.99
C ILE A 104 -18.11 -7.91 20.46
N SER A 105 -18.68 -7.04 19.62
CA SER A 105 -18.40 -6.89 18.18
C SER A 105 -17.92 -5.48 17.80
N ASP A 106 -16.85 -5.36 17.00
CA ASP A 106 -16.72 -4.56 15.75
C ASP A 106 -15.25 -4.65 15.24
N HIS A 107 -15.07 -4.96 13.94
CA HIS A 107 -13.81 -5.43 13.31
C HIS A 107 -12.62 -4.46 13.43
N LEU A 108 -11.54 -4.91 14.08
CA LEU A 108 -10.30 -4.15 14.29
C LEU A 108 -9.14 -4.74 13.50
N SER A 109 -8.26 -3.89 12.99
CA SER A 109 -7.03 -4.31 12.33
C SER A 109 -6.12 -5.05 13.31
N ARG A 110 -5.77 -6.29 12.95
CA ARG A 110 -5.02 -7.22 13.79
C ARG A 110 -3.74 -7.61 13.09
N ILE A 111 -2.66 -7.75 13.85
CA ILE A 111 -1.52 -8.54 13.40
C ILE A 111 -1.53 -9.86 14.16
N THR A 112 -1.33 -10.95 13.44
CA THR A 112 -0.99 -12.23 14.06
C THR A 112 0.48 -12.50 13.84
N LEU A 113 1.16 -12.83 14.93
CA LEU A 113 2.55 -13.28 14.97
C LEU A 113 2.55 -14.59 15.76
N GLU A 114 3.47 -15.52 15.49
CA GLU A 114 3.60 -16.64 16.41
C GLU A 114 4.07 -16.12 17.78
N ALA A 115 3.37 -16.56 18.83
CA ALA A 115 3.69 -16.24 20.20
C ALA A 115 5.13 -16.70 20.49
N ASP A 116 5.96 -15.79 21.02
CA ASP A 116 7.37 -15.97 21.39
C ASP A 116 8.45 -15.68 20.32
N THR A 117 8.09 -15.10 19.18
CA THR A 117 9.01 -15.05 18.02
C THR A 117 10.14 -14.02 18.03
N GLY A 118 10.14 -13.01 18.92
CA GLY A 118 11.18 -11.97 18.84
C GLY A 118 11.25 -11.31 17.46
N VAL A 119 10.11 -11.23 16.74
CA VAL A 119 9.99 -10.54 15.45
C VAL A 119 10.50 -9.13 15.65
N GLY A 120 11.66 -8.86 15.07
CA GLY A 120 12.27 -7.55 15.13
C GLY A 120 11.31 -6.53 14.53
N ILE A 121 11.34 -5.31 15.06
CA ILE A 121 10.47 -4.22 14.60
C ILE A 121 10.60 -3.97 13.08
N ASP A 122 11.74 -4.34 12.49
CA ASP A 122 12.06 -4.31 11.07
C ASP A 122 11.18 -5.22 10.19
N ALA A 123 10.59 -6.27 10.75
CA ALA A 123 9.68 -7.16 10.02
C ALA A 123 8.22 -6.66 9.98
N VAL A 124 7.89 -5.60 10.72
CA VAL A 124 6.51 -5.08 10.85
C VAL A 124 6.42 -3.55 10.74
N ALA A 125 7.56 -2.87 10.63
CA ALA A 125 7.63 -1.42 10.48
C ALA A 125 8.60 -1.02 9.38
N ASP A 126 8.25 0.05 8.67
CA ASP A 126 9.05 0.58 7.57
C ASP A 126 9.32 -0.50 6.52
N LEU A 127 8.25 -1.13 6.03
CA LEU A 127 8.33 -2.14 4.97
C LEU A 127 8.02 -1.51 3.63
N GLU A 128 8.73 -1.89 2.57
CA GLU A 128 8.34 -1.49 1.21
C GLU A 128 7.03 -2.17 0.86
N GLY A 129 5.99 -1.36 0.62
CA GLY A 129 4.65 -1.87 0.38
C GLY A 129 4.32 -1.97 -1.10
N ILE A 130 3.56 -3.02 -1.44
CA ILE A 130 2.81 -3.12 -2.69
C ILE A 130 1.34 -3.34 -2.38
N VAL A 131 0.48 -2.93 -3.31
CA VAL A 131 -0.94 -3.27 -3.24
C VAL A 131 -1.35 -4.12 -4.45
N VAL A 132 -1.87 -5.31 -4.16
CA VAL A 132 -2.47 -6.19 -5.16
C VAL A 132 -3.97 -5.88 -5.21
N ARG A 133 -4.44 -5.36 -6.36
CA ARG A 133 -5.83 -4.89 -6.54
C ARG A 133 -6.70 -6.00 -7.13
N LEU A 134 -7.58 -6.57 -6.31
CA LEU A 134 -8.49 -7.67 -6.67
C LEU A 134 -9.97 -7.29 -6.46
N THR A 135 -10.29 -6.01 -6.57
CA THR A 135 -11.66 -5.51 -6.40
C THR A 135 -12.57 -5.99 -7.52
N GLY A 136 -13.80 -6.40 -7.17
CA GLY A 136 -14.83 -6.77 -8.14
C GLY A 136 -14.69 -8.20 -8.68
N ALA A 137 -13.88 -9.04 -8.05
CA ALA A 137 -13.88 -10.47 -8.32
C ALA A 137 -15.19 -11.13 -7.85
N ASP A 138 -15.74 -12.03 -8.67
CA ASP A 138 -16.94 -12.81 -8.33
C ASP A 138 -16.62 -13.97 -7.38
N ASP A 139 -15.39 -14.50 -7.45
CA ASP A 139 -14.90 -15.56 -6.57
C ASP A 139 -14.14 -14.95 -5.37
N PRO A 140 -14.52 -15.28 -4.12
CA PRO A 140 -13.77 -14.86 -2.94
C PRO A 140 -12.41 -15.56 -2.79
N ALA A 141 -12.18 -16.69 -3.48
CA ALA A 141 -10.92 -17.42 -3.41
C ALA A 141 -9.82 -16.69 -4.22
N ILE A 142 -8.76 -16.29 -3.52
CA ILE A 142 -7.59 -15.66 -4.13
C ILE A 142 -6.53 -16.73 -4.37
N ASP A 143 -6.31 -17.03 -5.65
CA ASP A 143 -5.35 -18.03 -6.09
C ASP A 143 -3.95 -17.43 -6.31
N ARG A 144 -2.98 -18.31 -6.56
CA ARG A 144 -1.61 -17.92 -6.90
C ARG A 144 -1.57 -17.03 -8.15
N ALA A 145 -2.41 -17.27 -9.14
CA ALA A 145 -2.37 -16.54 -10.41
C ALA A 145 -2.63 -15.04 -10.21
N ALA A 146 -3.49 -14.70 -9.25
CA ALA A 146 -3.74 -13.32 -8.83
C ALA A 146 -2.51 -12.61 -8.22
N LEU A 147 -1.55 -13.36 -7.67
CA LEU A 147 -0.39 -12.82 -6.97
C LEU A 147 0.90 -12.88 -7.79
N ALA A 148 1.02 -13.88 -8.68
CA ALA A 148 2.27 -14.25 -9.35
C ALA A 148 2.85 -13.18 -10.29
N ALA A 149 2.05 -12.19 -10.69
CA ALA A 149 2.52 -11.07 -11.53
C ALA A 149 3.24 -9.95 -10.74
N HIS A 150 3.26 -10.04 -9.41
CA HIS A 150 3.81 -9.01 -8.53
C HIS A 150 5.14 -9.45 -7.90
N GLU A 151 6.07 -8.51 -7.74
CA GLU A 151 7.30 -8.77 -7.00
C GLU A 151 7.03 -8.62 -5.49
N VAL A 152 6.93 -9.75 -4.79
CA VAL A 152 6.50 -9.82 -3.39
C VAL A 152 7.65 -10.01 -2.40
N THR A 153 8.83 -10.46 -2.86
CA THR A 153 9.98 -10.82 -2.02
C THR A 153 10.39 -9.67 -1.11
N GLY A 154 10.43 -9.90 0.20
CA GLY A 154 10.82 -8.90 1.20
C GLY A 154 9.90 -7.68 1.32
N ARG A 155 8.73 -7.70 0.68
CA ARG A 155 7.75 -6.59 0.71
C ARG A 155 6.60 -6.83 1.68
N ALA A 156 5.93 -5.76 2.08
CA ALA A 156 4.59 -5.83 2.65
C ALA A 156 3.58 -5.96 1.50
N VAL A 157 2.99 -7.14 1.36
CA VAL A 157 2.01 -7.45 0.32
C VAL A 157 0.62 -7.16 0.85
N LEU A 158 0.01 -6.06 0.42
CA LEU A 158 -1.33 -5.68 0.85
C LEU A 158 -2.35 -6.08 -0.23
N ILE A 159 -3.26 -6.98 0.12
CA ILE A 159 -4.30 -7.51 -0.76
C ILE A 159 -5.54 -6.65 -0.58
N HIS A 160 -5.95 -5.97 -1.66
CA HIS A 160 -7.12 -5.09 -1.66
C HIS A 160 -8.25 -5.72 -2.46
N THR A 161 -9.24 -6.22 -1.74
CA THR A 161 -10.44 -6.86 -2.27
C THR A 161 -11.64 -5.92 -2.27
N GLY A 162 -11.54 -4.82 -1.49
CA GLY A 162 -12.63 -3.88 -1.24
C GLY A 162 -13.68 -4.43 -0.29
N TRP A 163 -13.36 -5.48 0.49
CA TRP A 163 -14.27 -6.07 1.47
C TRP A 163 -14.53 -5.15 2.67
N ASP A 164 -13.62 -4.23 2.94
CA ASP A 164 -13.73 -3.21 3.99
C ASP A 164 -15.02 -2.36 3.89
N ARG A 165 -15.64 -2.27 2.70
CA ARG A 165 -16.95 -1.64 2.50
C ARG A 165 -18.11 -2.29 3.27
N HIS A 166 -18.00 -3.58 3.60
CA HIS A 166 -19.04 -4.32 4.32
C HIS A 166 -18.93 -4.17 5.85
N ARG A 167 -17.90 -3.48 6.35
CA ARG A 167 -17.63 -3.35 7.79
C ARG A 167 -18.86 -2.88 8.57
N GLY A 168 -19.09 -3.49 9.74
CA GLY A 168 -20.17 -3.14 10.66
C GLY A 168 -21.52 -3.72 10.23
N SER A 169 -21.52 -4.59 9.22
CA SER A 169 -22.69 -5.37 8.81
C SER A 169 -22.42 -6.87 8.96
N GLU A 170 -23.49 -7.66 9.03
CA GLU A 170 -23.40 -9.13 9.03
C GLU A 170 -22.71 -9.66 7.77
N ASP A 171 -22.82 -8.95 6.64
CA ASP A 171 -22.17 -9.35 5.39
C ASP A 171 -20.65 -9.43 5.56
N TYR A 172 -20.02 -8.61 6.42
CA TYR A 172 -18.58 -8.67 6.63
C TYR A 172 -18.10 -10.02 7.18
N LEU A 173 -18.97 -10.73 7.91
CA LEU A 173 -18.67 -11.99 8.59
C LEU A 173 -18.72 -13.21 7.67
N HIS A 174 -19.29 -13.07 6.45
CA HIS A 174 -19.68 -14.21 5.62
C HIS A 174 -19.23 -14.05 4.17
N GLY A 175 -18.65 -15.10 3.59
CA GLY A 175 -18.26 -15.11 2.17
C GLY A 175 -17.16 -14.12 1.82
N HIS A 176 -16.37 -13.70 2.81
CA HIS A 176 -15.28 -12.76 2.60
C HIS A 176 -14.15 -13.36 1.74
N PRO A 177 -13.42 -12.54 0.97
CA PRO A 177 -12.25 -12.99 0.24
C PRO A 177 -11.15 -13.54 1.16
N TYR A 178 -10.44 -14.55 0.66
CA TYR A 178 -9.41 -15.29 1.39
C TYR A 178 -8.35 -15.88 0.45
N LEU A 179 -7.18 -16.22 0.99
CA LEU A 179 -6.13 -16.92 0.25
C LEU A 179 -6.41 -18.42 0.18
N THR A 180 -6.26 -18.97 -1.03
CA THR A 180 -6.21 -20.43 -1.22
C THR A 180 -4.90 -21.02 -0.67
N ALA A 181 -4.87 -22.34 -0.47
CA ALA A 181 -3.66 -23.08 -0.09
C ALA A 181 -2.51 -22.85 -1.07
N ASP A 182 -2.77 -22.93 -2.38
CA ASP A 182 -1.74 -22.72 -3.42
C ASP A 182 -1.18 -21.30 -3.39
N ALA A 183 -2.03 -20.29 -3.13
CA ALA A 183 -1.58 -18.91 -2.97
C ALA A 183 -0.67 -18.75 -1.74
N ALA A 184 -1.05 -19.38 -0.61
CA ALA A 184 -0.26 -19.34 0.61
C ALA A 184 1.10 -20.03 0.46
N ASP A 185 1.13 -21.26 -0.08
CA ASP A 185 2.36 -22.01 -0.34
C ASP A 185 3.29 -21.25 -1.28
N TRP A 186 2.72 -20.60 -2.30
CA TRP A 186 3.49 -19.76 -3.21
C TRP A 186 4.08 -18.55 -2.48
N LEU A 187 3.31 -17.83 -1.68
CA LEU A 187 3.81 -16.69 -0.88
C LEU A 187 4.93 -17.12 0.07
N VAL A 188 4.78 -18.25 0.78
CA VAL A 188 5.85 -18.83 1.61
C VAL A 188 7.12 -19.03 0.78
N GLY A 189 7.00 -19.57 -0.43
CA GLY A 189 8.12 -19.75 -1.35
C GLY A 189 8.77 -18.43 -1.80
N GLN A 190 8.00 -17.35 -1.94
CA GLN A 190 8.51 -16.03 -2.34
C GLN A 190 9.04 -15.18 -1.18
N ARG A 191 8.71 -15.52 0.07
CA ARG A 191 9.20 -14.84 1.29
C ARG A 191 8.93 -13.32 1.29
N PRO A 192 7.65 -12.89 1.27
CA PRO A 192 7.32 -11.51 1.60
C PRO A 192 7.73 -11.21 3.04
N ALA A 193 7.95 -9.93 3.35
CA ALA A 193 8.20 -9.51 4.72
C ALA A 193 6.94 -9.56 5.59
N LEU A 194 5.77 -9.33 4.99
CA LEU A 194 4.46 -9.31 5.65
C LEU A 194 3.34 -9.48 4.62
N VAL A 195 2.24 -10.11 5.00
CA VAL A 195 1.02 -10.19 4.18
C VAL A 195 -0.13 -9.50 4.90
N GLY A 196 -0.84 -8.61 4.22
CA GLY A 196 -2.00 -7.91 4.76
C GLY A 196 -3.23 -8.06 3.86
N ILE A 197 -4.43 -8.09 4.45
CA ILE A 197 -5.70 -8.18 3.72
C ILE A 197 -6.78 -7.29 4.34
N ASP A 198 -7.67 -6.74 3.51
CA ASP A 198 -8.80 -5.89 3.91
C ASP A 198 -10.10 -6.66 4.24
N SER A 199 -10.00 -7.99 4.39
CA SER A 199 -11.11 -8.88 4.71
C SER A 199 -11.12 -9.31 6.18
N LEU A 200 -12.13 -10.11 6.56
CA LEU A 200 -12.31 -10.63 7.92
C LEU A 200 -11.12 -11.51 8.37
N ASN A 201 -10.60 -12.33 7.46
CA ASN A 201 -9.53 -13.26 7.75
C ASN A 201 -8.79 -13.60 6.44
N ILE A 202 -7.52 -13.96 6.55
CA ILE A 202 -6.74 -14.44 5.41
C ILE A 202 -7.17 -15.85 4.95
N ASP A 203 -7.80 -16.62 5.84
CA ASP A 203 -8.35 -17.95 5.57
C ASP A 203 -9.84 -17.92 5.24
N GLY A 204 -10.31 -18.91 4.48
CA GLY A 204 -11.74 -19.15 4.26
C GLY A 204 -12.39 -19.94 5.41
N THR A 205 -13.73 -19.93 5.45
CA THR A 205 -14.53 -20.56 6.53
C THR A 205 -14.48 -22.10 6.54
N ALA A 206 -14.06 -22.74 5.45
CA ALA A 206 -14.18 -24.19 5.27
C ALA A 206 -12.92 -25.01 5.62
N ASP A 207 -11.74 -24.38 5.69
CA ASP A 207 -10.47 -24.83 6.28
C ASP A 207 -9.37 -23.89 5.75
N GLY A 208 -8.56 -23.35 6.66
CA GLY A 208 -7.68 -22.21 6.43
C GLY A 208 -6.19 -22.54 6.52
N PRO A 209 -5.52 -23.01 5.45
CA PRO A 209 -4.10 -23.32 5.51
C PRO A 209 -3.22 -22.07 5.42
N ALA A 210 -3.74 -20.93 4.99
CA ALA A 210 -2.91 -19.77 4.69
C ALA A 210 -2.31 -19.18 5.96
N HIS A 211 -3.12 -19.04 7.01
CA HIS A 211 -2.66 -18.50 8.28
C HIS A 211 -1.58 -19.39 8.90
N THR A 212 -1.83 -20.70 8.96
CA THR A 212 -0.86 -21.67 9.50
C THR A 212 0.43 -21.71 8.67
N ALA A 213 0.34 -21.74 7.34
CA ALA A 213 1.49 -21.82 6.46
C ALA A 213 2.38 -20.57 6.52
N LEU A 214 1.77 -19.38 6.52
CA LEU A 214 2.50 -18.11 6.60
C LEU A 214 3.19 -17.94 7.96
N LEU A 215 2.47 -18.22 9.06
CA LEU A 215 3.04 -18.11 10.40
C LEU A 215 4.16 -19.13 10.66
N ALA A 216 3.99 -20.37 10.23
CA ALA A 216 5.04 -21.40 10.33
C ALA A 216 6.30 -21.03 9.53
N ALA A 217 6.16 -20.20 8.48
CA ALA A 217 7.26 -19.64 7.72
C ALA A 217 7.83 -18.33 8.32
N GLY A 218 7.29 -17.85 9.44
CA GLY A 218 7.68 -16.61 10.10
C GLY A 218 7.21 -15.34 9.39
N ILE A 219 6.16 -15.43 8.56
CA ILE A 219 5.59 -14.30 7.81
C ILE A 219 4.42 -13.70 8.62
N PRO A 220 4.55 -12.46 9.11
CA PRO A 220 3.47 -11.75 9.78
C PRO A 220 2.23 -11.55 8.90
N ILE A 221 1.06 -11.59 9.54
CA ILE A 221 -0.24 -11.43 8.88
C ILE A 221 -0.97 -10.23 9.47
N VAL A 222 -1.46 -9.30 8.64
CA VAL A 222 -2.30 -8.18 9.06
C VAL A 222 -3.70 -8.25 8.45
N GLU A 223 -4.72 -8.41 9.27
CA GLU A 223 -6.12 -8.57 8.84
C GLU A 223 -6.96 -7.33 9.18
N HIS A 224 -8.15 -7.24 8.59
CA HIS A 224 -9.06 -6.10 8.72
C HIS A 224 -8.42 -4.75 8.40
N LEU A 225 -7.60 -4.70 7.35
CA LEU A 225 -7.13 -3.43 6.80
C LEU A 225 -8.29 -2.68 6.14
N CYS A 226 -8.15 -1.37 6.02
CA CYS A 226 -9.10 -0.53 5.31
C CYS A 226 -8.42 0.60 4.56
N GLY A 227 -9.15 1.23 3.64
CA GLY A 227 -8.64 2.40 2.93
C GLY A 227 -7.45 2.08 2.01
N LEU A 228 -7.22 0.80 1.71
CA LEU A 228 -6.15 0.37 0.81
C LEU A 228 -6.31 1.04 -0.56
N ASN A 229 -7.53 1.33 -1.01
CA ASN A 229 -7.83 2.08 -2.25
C ASN A 229 -7.14 3.45 -2.35
N ARG A 230 -6.69 4.03 -1.23
CA ARG A 230 -6.02 5.34 -1.17
C ARG A 230 -4.51 5.27 -1.41
N LEU A 231 -3.94 4.07 -1.47
CA LEU A 231 -2.51 3.84 -1.70
C LEU A 231 -2.19 3.74 -3.21
N PRO A 232 -1.00 4.19 -3.64
CA PRO A 232 -0.49 3.80 -4.96
C PRO A 232 -0.20 2.28 -5.00
N PRO A 233 -0.05 1.68 -6.20
CA PRO A 233 0.29 0.25 -6.32
C PRO A 233 1.62 -0.13 -5.64
N SER A 234 2.56 0.81 -5.53
CA SER A 234 3.87 0.65 -4.87
C SER A 234 4.45 2.04 -4.51
N GLY A 235 5.64 2.06 -3.89
CA GLY A 235 6.33 3.32 -3.57
C GLY A 235 5.93 3.95 -2.23
N PHE A 236 5.38 3.14 -1.30
CA PHE A 236 5.05 3.57 0.06
C PHE A 236 5.74 2.68 1.10
N ARG A 237 5.82 3.19 2.33
CA ARG A 237 6.31 2.46 3.50
C ARG A 237 5.15 2.06 4.39
N PHE A 238 5.02 0.78 4.69
CA PHE A 238 3.96 0.21 5.52
C PHE A 238 4.46 -0.02 6.96
N HIS A 239 3.58 0.25 7.93
CA HIS A 239 3.84 0.07 9.35
C HIS A 239 2.63 -0.58 10.02
N ALA A 240 2.88 -1.61 10.82
CA ALA A 240 1.88 -2.33 11.61
C ALA A 240 2.52 -2.94 12.89
N ALA A 241 3.46 -2.21 13.51
CA ALA A 241 4.12 -2.71 14.71
C ALA A 241 3.11 -2.88 15.88
N PRO A 242 3.08 -4.04 16.54
CA PRO A 242 2.27 -4.24 17.74
C PRO A 242 2.90 -3.57 18.96
N PRO A 243 2.12 -3.38 20.04
CA PRO A 243 2.68 -3.10 21.36
C PRO A 243 3.73 -4.14 21.75
N ALA A 244 4.74 -3.76 22.52
CA ALA A 244 5.76 -4.68 23.02
C ALA A 244 5.19 -5.59 24.11
N VAL A 245 4.50 -6.66 23.71
CA VAL A 245 3.85 -7.65 24.58
C VAL A 245 4.41 -9.05 24.30
N ALA A 246 4.44 -9.90 25.33
CA ALA A 246 4.93 -11.28 25.24
C ALA A 246 3.81 -12.28 25.55
N GLY A 247 3.88 -13.48 24.97
CA GLY A 247 2.94 -14.58 25.25
C GLY A 247 1.53 -14.42 24.66
N MET A 248 1.37 -13.58 23.63
CA MET A 248 0.11 -13.42 22.89
C MET A 248 0.35 -13.80 21.42
N GLY A 249 -0.66 -14.38 20.75
CA GLY A 249 -0.59 -14.74 19.33
C GLY A 249 -1.13 -13.66 18.39
N THR A 250 -2.19 -12.96 18.80
CA THR A 250 -2.82 -11.90 18.00
C THR A 250 -2.98 -10.64 18.84
N PHE A 251 -2.73 -9.47 18.24
CA PHE A 251 -2.88 -8.19 18.92
C PHE A 251 -3.29 -7.09 17.95
N PRO A 252 -4.04 -6.07 18.42
CA PRO A 252 -4.40 -4.93 17.60
C PRO A 252 -3.16 -4.10 17.25
N VAL A 253 -3.15 -3.59 16.03
CA VAL A 253 -2.09 -2.70 15.52
C VAL A 253 -2.68 -1.44 14.96
N ARG A 254 -1.91 -0.35 15.04
CA ARG A 254 -2.19 0.84 14.26
C ARG A 254 -1.49 0.72 12.91
N ALA A 255 -2.20 0.18 11.93
CA ALA A 255 -1.70 0.03 10.57
C ALA A 255 -1.77 1.36 9.82
N TYR A 256 -0.65 1.80 9.23
CA TYR A 256 -0.62 2.98 8.39
C TYR A 256 0.46 2.85 7.31
N ALA A 257 0.27 3.62 6.23
CA ALA A 257 1.25 3.76 5.18
C ALA A 257 1.72 5.20 5.05
N VAL A 258 2.95 5.33 4.57
CA VAL A 258 3.64 6.58 4.33
C VAL A 258 3.98 6.64 2.86
N ILE A 259 3.40 7.59 2.15
CA ILE A 259 3.68 7.83 0.75
C ILE A 259 4.73 8.95 0.69
N GLY A 260 5.88 8.65 0.08
CA GLY A 260 6.90 9.65 -0.21
C GLY A 260 6.38 10.64 -1.26
N GLY A 261 6.66 11.93 -1.05
CA GLY A 261 6.43 12.97 -2.06
C GLY A 261 7.43 12.89 -3.20
#